data_AF-A0A2G6VPN3-F1
#
_entry.id   AF-A0A2G6VPN3-F1
#
_cell.length_a   1.000
_cell.length_b   1.000
_cell.length_c   1.000
_cell.angle_alpha   90.00
_cell.angle_beta   90.00
_cell.angle_gamma   90.00
#
_symmetry.space_group_name_H-M   'P 1'
#
loop_
_entity.id
_entity.type
_entity.pdbx_description
1 polymer ?
#
loop_
_entity_poly.entity_id
_entity_poly.type
_entity_poly.pdbx_seq_one_letter_code
_entity_poly.pdbx_strand_id
1 'polypeptide(L)'
;MENYSDFDKLTLTLFENKISSFVDNSNGSILKSFHERLTKKSLPKIYIIKENNLFLYIGTTTQSLTTRFRYGLNATGKNGYHGYKWKTSKTIQLYVWCFQSMSKQQIENIEAELAFLIRTKTGKWPLKQNEIHFNNEFDNGKEIAEKMLIHIQ
;
A
#
# COMPACT_ATOMS: atom_id res chain seq x y z
N MET A 1 -4.74 -17.87 -13.37
CA MET A 1 -5.60 -16.80 -12.84
C MET A 1 -4.92 -16.33 -11.55
N GLU A 2 -4.55 -15.05 -11.41
CA GLU A 2 -3.90 -14.56 -10.20
C GLU A 2 -4.85 -14.71 -9.00
N ASN A 3 -4.32 -15.20 -7.87
CA ASN A 3 -5.10 -15.34 -6.64
C ASN A 3 -4.98 -14.06 -5.81
N TYR A 4 -6.03 -13.24 -5.79
CA TYR A 4 -6.03 -11.98 -5.02
C TYR A 4 -6.27 -12.17 -3.51
N SER A 5 -6.46 -13.41 -3.06
CA SER A 5 -6.41 -13.76 -1.64
C SER A 5 -4.98 -13.91 -1.13
N ASP A 6 -3.97 -13.96 -2.01
CA ASP A 6 -2.56 -13.98 -1.62
C ASP A 6 -2.02 -12.55 -1.44
N PHE A 7 -1.99 -12.09 -0.19
CA PHE A 7 -1.44 -10.80 0.19
C PHE A 7 -0.84 -10.85 1.59
N ASP A 8 0.08 -9.93 1.86
CA ASP A 8 0.60 -9.73 3.20
C ASP A 8 -0.30 -8.77 3.98
N LYS A 9 -0.69 -9.16 5.20
CA LYS A 9 -1.33 -8.29 6.17
C LYS A 9 -0.42 -8.11 7.37
N LEU A 10 0.13 -6.91 7.53
CA LEU A 10 1.06 -6.59 8.60
C LEU A 10 0.52 -5.46 9.47
N THR A 11 0.82 -5.50 10.75
CA THR A 11 0.65 -4.36 11.65
C THR A 11 2.01 -3.77 11.92
N LEU A 12 2.18 -2.49 11.58
CA LEU A 12 3.42 -1.76 11.77
C LEU A 12 3.24 -0.75 12.90
N THR A 13 4.19 -0.75 13.84
CA THR A 13 4.30 0.34 14.83
C THR A 13 5.36 1.31 14.32
N LEU A 14 5.05 2.60 14.40
CA LEU A 14 5.96 3.67 14.04
C LEU A 14 6.40 4.44 15.28
N PHE A 15 7.68 4.78 15.33
CA PHE A 15 8.28 5.65 16.33
C PHE A 15 9.24 6.62 15.63
N GLU A 16 9.11 7.91 15.89
CA GLU A 16 9.94 8.97 15.28
C GLU A 16 10.08 8.87 13.75
N ASN A 17 8.95 8.67 13.05
CA ASN A 17 8.89 8.46 11.60
C ASN A 17 9.73 7.26 11.10
N LYS A 18 9.88 6.22 11.92
CA LYS A 18 10.52 4.96 11.52
C LYS A 18 9.64 3.79 11.93
N ILE A 19 9.72 2.69 11.18
CA ILE A 19 9.07 1.44 11.59
C ILE A 19 9.89 0.86 12.73
N SER A 20 9.27 0.67 13.90
CA SER A 20 9.91 0.10 15.09
C SER A 20 9.61 -1.39 15.27
N SER A 21 8.45 -1.86 14.79
CA SER A 21 8.08 -3.28 14.85
C SER A 21 7.15 -3.68 13.72
N PHE A 22 7.18 -4.98 13.42
CA PHE A 22 6.34 -5.64 12.42
C PHE A 22 5.63 -6.80 13.11
N VAL A 23 4.32 -6.91 12.93
CA VAL A 23 3.55 -8.09 13.32
C VAL A 23 2.87 -8.65 12.07
N ASP A 24 3.07 -9.93 11.80
CA ASP A 24 2.34 -10.65 10.76
C ASP A 24 0.95 -11.02 11.28
N ASN A 25 -0.10 -10.48 10.65
CA ASN A 25 -1.47 -10.74 11.08
C ASN A 25 -2.00 -12.12 10.65
N SER A 26 -1.28 -12.87 9.81
CA SER A 26 -1.68 -14.22 9.42
C SER A 26 -1.44 -15.25 10.53
N ASN A 27 -0.39 -15.05 11.32
CA ASN A 27 0.05 -16.00 12.36
C ASN A 27 0.37 -15.34 13.72
N GLY A 28 0.29 -14.01 13.82
CA GLY A 28 0.56 -13.24 15.04
C GLY A 28 2.04 -13.07 15.37
N SER A 29 2.96 -13.52 14.51
CA SER A 29 4.39 -13.47 14.78
C SER A 29 4.98 -12.07 14.68
N ILE A 30 5.98 -11.79 15.52
CA ILE A 30 6.78 -10.57 15.44
C ILE A 30 7.89 -10.80 14.43
N LEU A 31 7.97 -9.92 13.42
CA LEU A 31 9.00 -10.00 12.38
C LEU A 31 10.12 -9.00 12.64
N LYS A 32 11.34 -9.35 12.21
CA LYS A 32 12.48 -8.42 12.22
C LYS A 32 12.42 -7.40 11.07
N SER A 33 11.74 -7.75 9.98
CA SER A 33 11.61 -6.93 8.78
C SER A 33 10.40 -7.38 7.96
N PHE A 34 10.16 -6.71 6.83
CA PHE A 34 9.22 -7.20 5.82
C PHE A 34 9.57 -8.62 5.33
N HIS A 35 8.55 -9.37 4.90
CA HIS A 35 8.72 -10.64 4.18
C HIS A 35 9.59 -10.46 2.93
N GLU A 36 10.34 -11.49 2.57
CA GLU A 36 11.32 -11.43 1.47
C GLU A 36 10.70 -10.91 0.17
N ARG A 37 9.50 -11.41 -0.21
CA ARG A 37 8.79 -10.98 -1.41
C ARG A 37 8.52 -9.47 -1.47
N LEU A 38 8.25 -8.85 -0.33
CA LEU A 38 8.00 -7.41 -0.21
C LEU A 38 9.29 -6.58 -0.37
N THR A 39 10.44 -7.22 -0.22
CA THR A 39 11.75 -6.59 -0.41
C THR A 39 12.32 -6.77 -1.83
N LYS A 40 11.72 -7.63 -2.66
CA LYS A 40 12.16 -7.87 -4.04
C LYS A 40 12.01 -6.61 -4.90
N LYS A 41 13.09 -6.19 -5.55
CA LYS A 41 13.10 -5.08 -6.52
C LYS A 41 12.49 -5.53 -7.84
N SER A 42 11.96 -4.59 -8.61
CA SER A 42 11.31 -4.82 -9.92
C SER A 42 10.09 -5.73 -9.86
N LEU A 43 9.62 -6.11 -8.67
CA LEU A 43 8.34 -6.76 -8.45
C LEU A 43 7.30 -5.66 -8.20
N PRO A 44 6.32 -5.44 -9.10
CA PRO A 44 5.20 -4.54 -8.86
C PRO A 44 4.44 -4.90 -7.59
N LYS A 45 4.11 -3.88 -6.80
CA LYS A 45 3.37 -4.00 -5.55
C LYS A 45 2.32 -2.92 -5.47
N ILE A 46 1.15 -3.30 -4.97
CA ILE A 46 0.12 -2.37 -4.51
C ILE A 46 0.01 -2.55 -3.01
N TYR A 47 0.03 -1.45 -2.26
CA TYR A 47 -0.13 -1.47 -0.81
C TYR A 47 -1.19 -0.48 -0.34
N ILE A 48 -1.89 -0.87 0.71
CA ILE A 48 -2.94 -0.07 1.35
C ILE A 48 -2.63 0.08 2.82
N ILE A 49 -2.78 1.32 3.31
CA ILE A 49 -2.58 1.70 4.71
C ILE A 49 -3.94 1.99 5.33
N LYS A 50 -4.25 1.30 6.44
CA LYS A 50 -5.41 1.60 7.29
C LYS A 50 -4.97 1.96 8.71
N GLU A 51 -5.79 2.76 9.37
CA GLU A 51 -5.70 3.04 10.82
C GLU A 51 -7.13 3.07 11.37
N ASN A 52 -7.44 2.27 12.39
CA ASN A 52 -8.78 2.19 13.00
C ASN A 52 -9.91 2.04 11.97
N ASN A 53 -9.76 1.11 11.02
CA ASN A 53 -10.68 0.86 9.89
C ASN A 53 -10.79 1.99 8.84
N LEU A 54 -10.08 3.11 9.00
CA LEU A 54 -10.04 4.19 8.02
C LEU A 54 -8.96 3.93 6.97
N PHE A 55 -9.29 4.08 5.69
CA PHE A 55 -8.31 4.06 4.61
C PHE A 55 -7.49 5.36 4.63
N LEU A 56 -6.18 5.24 4.87
CA LEU A 56 -5.28 6.39 4.90
C LEU A 56 -4.63 6.63 3.55
N TYR A 57 -4.13 5.58 2.91
CA TYR A 57 -3.27 5.72 1.74
C TYR A 57 -3.30 4.45 0.88
N ILE A 58 -3.26 4.63 -0.42
CA ILE A 58 -3.03 3.58 -1.41
C ILE A 58 -1.78 3.98 -2.17
N GLY A 59 -0.91 3.01 -2.43
CA GLY A 59 0.33 3.26 -3.13
C GLY A 59 0.76 2.10 -4.01
N THR A 60 1.48 2.46 -5.05
CA THR A 60 2.17 1.53 -5.95
C THR A 60 3.68 1.65 -5.79
N THR A 61 4.40 0.58 -6.07
CA THR A 61 5.86 0.61 -6.18
C THR A 61 6.42 -0.62 -6.88
N THR A 62 7.52 -0.46 -7.60
CA THR A 62 8.39 -1.57 -8.06
C THR A 62 9.68 -1.66 -7.21
N GLN A 63 9.88 -0.74 -6.28
CA GLN A 63 11.00 -0.76 -5.34
C GLN A 63 10.74 -1.79 -4.22
N SER A 64 11.76 -2.09 -3.43
CA SER A 64 11.56 -2.79 -2.15
C SER A 64 10.71 -1.93 -1.21
N LEU A 65 9.84 -2.55 -0.41
CA LEU A 65 9.08 -1.79 0.59
C LEU A 65 9.98 -1.15 1.64
N THR A 66 11.08 -1.79 2.03
CA THR A 66 12.08 -1.21 2.93
C THR A 66 12.56 0.14 2.41
N THR A 67 12.93 0.21 1.13
CA THR A 67 13.41 1.43 0.50
C THR A 67 12.28 2.45 0.36
N ARG A 68 11.11 2.03 -0.16
CA ARG A 68 9.96 2.91 -0.40
C ARG A 68 9.43 3.55 0.89
N PHE A 69 9.32 2.78 1.98
CA PHE A 69 8.86 3.26 3.27
C PHE A 69 9.90 4.17 3.92
N ARG A 70 11.18 3.78 3.90
CA ARG A 70 12.25 4.64 4.42
C ARG A 70 12.26 6.02 3.75
N TYR A 71 12.14 6.08 2.41
CA TYR A 71 12.09 7.36 1.70
C TYR A 71 10.85 8.19 2.08
N GLY A 72 9.67 7.59 2.13
CA GLY A 72 8.44 8.33 2.43
C GLY A 72 8.32 8.76 3.88
N LEU A 73 8.84 7.98 4.83
CA LEU A 73 8.81 8.31 6.26
C LEU A 73 9.89 9.35 6.63
N ASN A 74 11.10 9.23 6.08
CA ASN A 74 12.22 10.13 6.41
C ASN A 74 12.23 11.44 5.61
N ALA A 75 11.27 11.65 4.70
CA ALA A 75 11.25 12.86 3.89
C ALA A 75 11.11 14.12 4.77
N THR A 76 11.98 15.10 4.52
CA THR A 76 12.08 16.35 5.30
C THR A 76 11.45 17.56 4.60
N GLY A 77 10.86 17.39 3.41
CA GLY A 77 10.40 18.51 2.59
C GLY A 77 11.46 19.05 1.62
N LYS A 78 12.67 18.47 1.61
CA LYS A 78 13.70 18.84 0.63
C LYS A 78 13.15 18.69 -0.79
N ASN A 79 13.30 19.72 -1.61
CA ASN A 79 12.78 19.80 -2.98
C ASN A 79 11.24 19.68 -3.08
N GLY A 80 10.51 20.04 -2.03
CA GLY A 80 9.03 20.01 -2.01
C GLY A 80 8.41 18.65 -1.69
N TYR A 81 9.22 17.59 -1.55
CA TYR A 81 8.70 16.28 -1.16
C TYR A 81 8.70 16.10 0.36
N HIS A 82 7.51 16.20 0.96
CA HIS A 82 7.30 16.07 2.41
C HIS A 82 7.06 14.63 2.89
N GLY A 83 6.98 13.67 1.97
CA GLY A 83 6.74 12.26 2.29
C GLY A 83 5.28 11.93 2.57
N TYR A 84 5.08 10.83 3.30
CA TYR A 84 3.75 10.36 3.64
C TYR A 84 3.08 11.27 4.67
N LYS A 85 1.84 11.69 4.41
CA LYS A 85 1.02 12.44 5.37
C LYS A 85 0.62 11.60 6.60
N TRP A 86 0.75 10.28 6.54
CA TRP A 86 0.47 9.35 7.64
C TRP A 86 1.72 8.96 8.44
N LYS A 87 2.91 9.51 8.14
CA LYS A 87 4.18 9.12 8.81
C LYS A 87 4.21 9.34 10.33
N THR A 88 3.29 10.14 10.86
CA THR A 88 3.12 10.42 12.29
C THR A 88 2.10 9.50 12.98
N SER A 89 1.43 8.60 12.26
CA SER A 89 0.57 7.57 12.85
C SER A 89 1.39 6.65 13.76
N LYS A 90 0.83 6.21 14.89
CA LYS A 90 1.55 5.33 15.83
C LYS A 90 1.52 3.87 15.39
N THR A 91 0.37 3.42 14.89
CA THR A 91 0.15 2.04 14.47
C THR A 91 -0.68 2.05 13.20
N ILE A 92 -0.23 1.33 12.19
CA ILE A 92 -0.95 1.19 10.92
C ILE A 92 -1.07 -0.27 10.53
N GLN A 93 -2.16 -0.59 9.84
CA GLN A 93 -2.37 -1.85 9.16
C GLN A 93 -1.93 -1.68 7.71
N LEU A 94 -1.06 -2.57 7.25
CA LEU A 94 -0.50 -2.60 5.91
C LEU A 94 -1.00 -3.86 5.21
N TYR A 95 -1.58 -3.67 4.03
CA TYR A 95 -2.00 -4.75 3.14
C TYR A 95 -1.18 -4.65 1.87
N VAL A 96 -0.59 -5.74 1.38
CA VAL A 96 0.29 -5.69 0.19
C VAL A 96 0.07 -6.87 -0.73
N TRP A 97 -0.19 -6.57 -2.00
CA TRP A 97 -0.21 -7.54 -3.09
C TRP A 97 1.03 -7.38 -3.95
N CYS A 98 1.59 -8.51 -4.40
CA CYS A 98 2.72 -8.56 -5.30
C CYS A 98 2.30 -9.20 -6.63
N PHE A 99 2.67 -8.58 -7.75
CA PHE A 99 2.23 -9.01 -9.08
C PHE A 99 3.46 -9.39 -9.91
N GLN A 100 3.53 -10.63 -10.40
CA GLN A 100 4.71 -11.13 -11.10
C GLN A 100 4.79 -10.61 -12.54
N SER A 101 3.65 -10.40 -13.20
CA SER A 101 3.56 -10.12 -14.63
C SER A 101 2.95 -8.76 -14.98
N MET A 102 2.76 -7.88 -13.99
CA MET A 102 2.20 -6.54 -14.23
C MET A 102 3.29 -5.49 -14.50
N SER A 103 2.94 -4.47 -15.26
CA SER A 103 3.74 -3.26 -15.44
C SER A 103 3.44 -2.22 -14.36
N LYS A 104 4.24 -1.15 -14.33
CA LYS A 104 3.99 0.02 -13.48
C LYS A 104 2.64 0.67 -13.81
N GLN A 105 2.35 0.85 -15.08
CA GLN A 105 1.12 1.46 -15.58
C GLN A 105 -0.12 0.65 -15.18
N GLN A 106 -0.03 -0.68 -15.20
CA GLN A 106 -1.13 -1.55 -14.80
C GLN A 106 -1.43 -1.46 -13.30
N ILE A 107 -0.40 -1.47 -12.44
CA ILE A 107 -0.63 -1.30 -11.00
C ILE A 107 -1.11 0.11 -10.63
N GLU A 108 -0.72 1.14 -11.39
CA GLU A 108 -1.23 2.53 -11.23
C GLU A 108 -2.71 2.63 -11.60
N ASN A 109 -3.13 1.99 -12.70
CA ASN A 109 -4.54 1.86 -13.04
C ASN A 109 -5.33 1.18 -11.90
N ILE A 110 -4.84 0.06 -11.36
CA ILE A 110 -5.49 -0.62 -10.23
C ILE A 110 -5.54 0.27 -8.97
N GLU A 111 -4.50 1.05 -8.68
CA GLU A 111 -4.47 2.03 -7.59
C GLU A 111 -5.58 3.09 -7.74
N ALA A 112 -5.77 3.62 -8.94
CA ALA A 112 -6.83 4.58 -9.23
C ALA A 112 -8.22 3.98 -9.02
N GLU A 113 -8.46 2.76 -9.54
CA GLU A 113 -9.71 2.03 -9.36
C GLU A 113 -10.00 1.73 -7.89
N LEU A 114 -8.99 1.28 -7.12
CA LEU A 114 -9.12 1.07 -5.67
C LEU A 114 -9.51 2.35 -4.94
N ALA A 115 -8.86 3.48 -5.26
CA ALA A 115 -9.18 4.75 -4.63
C ALA A 115 -10.61 5.19 -4.93
N PHE A 116 -11.06 5.02 -6.18
CA PHE A 116 -12.41 5.34 -6.61
C PHE A 116 -13.46 4.44 -5.95
N LEU A 117 -13.22 3.13 -5.86
CA LEU A 117 -14.10 2.19 -5.18
C LEU A 117 -14.21 2.49 -3.68
N ILE A 118 -13.10 2.82 -3.02
CA ILE A 118 -13.11 3.26 -1.61
C ILE A 118 -13.94 4.54 -1.45
N ARG A 119 -13.78 5.52 -2.34
CA ARG A 119 -14.59 6.75 -2.32
C ARG A 119 -16.07 6.48 -2.49
N THR A 120 -16.42 5.57 -3.38
CA THR A 120 -17.79 5.18 -3.69
C THR A 120 -18.43 4.46 -2.50
N LYS A 121 -17.71 3.52 -1.88
CA LYS A 121 -18.24 2.73 -0.75
C LYS A 121 -18.28 3.50 0.57
N THR A 122 -17.29 4.35 0.86
CA THR A 122 -17.12 4.98 2.18
C THR A 122 -17.57 6.44 2.22
N GLY A 123 -17.86 7.05 1.07
CA GLY A 123 -18.11 8.48 0.99
C GLY A 123 -16.86 9.35 1.13
N LYS A 124 -15.65 8.77 1.24
CA LYS A 124 -14.40 9.51 1.47
C LYS A 124 -13.25 8.96 0.62
N TRP A 125 -12.41 9.86 0.11
CA TRP A 125 -11.11 9.47 -0.44
C TRP A 125 -10.20 8.94 0.69
N PRO A 126 -9.14 8.17 0.39
CA PRO A 126 -8.13 7.84 1.39
C PRO A 126 -7.58 9.12 2.05
N LEU A 127 -7.67 9.19 3.38
CA LEU A 127 -7.61 10.45 4.14
C LEU A 127 -6.28 11.18 4.05
N LYS A 128 -5.22 10.47 3.68
CA LYS A 128 -3.83 10.94 3.65
C LYS A 128 -3.22 10.74 2.25
N GLN A 129 -4.04 10.56 1.21
CA GLN A 129 -3.57 10.49 -0.17
C GLN A 129 -2.90 11.80 -0.59
N ASN A 130 -1.83 11.67 -1.39
CA ASN A 130 -1.14 12.82 -1.97
C ASN A 130 -1.42 12.94 -3.46
N GLU A 131 -1.30 11.82 -4.17
CA GLU A 131 -1.36 11.72 -5.61
C GLU A 131 -1.91 10.35 -5.98
N ILE A 132 -2.63 10.28 -7.08
CA ILE A 132 -3.09 9.04 -7.72
C ILE A 132 -2.75 9.17 -9.19
N HIS A 133 -2.11 8.15 -9.75
CA HIS A 133 -1.78 8.12 -11.17
C HIS A 133 -2.90 7.42 -11.93
N PHE A 134 -3.54 8.13 -12.86
CA PHE A 134 -4.58 7.55 -13.70
C PHE A 134 -3.93 7.02 -14.99
N ASN A 135 -4.21 5.77 -15.31
CA ASN A 135 -3.94 5.18 -16.62
C ASN A 135 -5.25 4.50 -17.06
N ASN A 136 -5.76 4.78 -18.25
CA ASN A 136 -7.04 4.25 -18.73
C ASN A 136 -6.89 3.16 -19.80
N GLU A 137 -5.67 2.67 -20.04
CA GLU A 137 -5.36 1.72 -21.11
C GLU A 137 -5.38 0.26 -20.64
N PHE A 138 -5.63 0.02 -19.35
CA PHE A 138 -5.70 -1.32 -18.78
C PHE A 138 -7.13 -1.68 -18.37
N ASP A 139 -7.77 -2.52 -19.18
CA ASP A 139 -9.19 -2.86 -19.06
C ASP A 139 -9.54 -3.62 -17.76
N ASN A 140 -8.61 -4.42 -17.24
CA ASN A 140 -8.90 -5.35 -16.14
C ASN A 140 -8.75 -4.73 -14.74
N GLY A 141 -8.25 -3.51 -14.61
CA GLY A 141 -7.88 -3.01 -13.29
C GLY A 141 -9.05 -2.80 -12.34
N LYS A 142 -10.24 -2.45 -12.85
CA LYS A 142 -11.46 -2.36 -12.05
C LYS A 142 -11.82 -3.71 -11.42
N GLU A 143 -11.85 -4.78 -12.21
CA GLU A 143 -12.18 -6.13 -11.73
C GLU A 143 -11.18 -6.59 -10.66
N ILE A 144 -9.89 -6.30 -10.86
CA ILE A 144 -8.84 -6.64 -9.90
C ILE A 144 -8.98 -5.84 -8.61
N ALA A 145 -9.24 -4.53 -8.72
CA ALA A 145 -9.48 -3.66 -7.57
C ALA A 145 -10.68 -4.11 -6.75
N GLU A 146 -11.77 -4.53 -7.39
CA GLU A 146 -12.95 -5.10 -6.73
C GLU A 146 -12.60 -6.36 -5.93
N LYS A 147 -11.84 -7.29 -6.52
CA LYS A 147 -11.39 -8.52 -5.86
C LYS A 147 -10.47 -8.23 -4.67
N MET A 148 -9.53 -7.30 -4.80
CA MET A 148 -8.65 -6.88 -3.71
C MET A 148 -9.46 -6.24 -2.56
N LEU A 149 -10.44 -5.39 -2.90
CA LEU A 149 -11.21 -4.65 -1.91
C LEU A 149 -12.03 -5.58 -1.00
N ILE A 150 -12.55 -6.70 -1.51
CA ILE A 150 -13.29 -7.70 -0.71
C ILE A 150 -12.49 -8.18 0.51
N HIS A 151 -11.16 -8.30 0.39
CA HIS A 151 -10.30 -8.83 1.45
C HIS A 151 -9.95 -7.82 2.55
N ILE A 152 -10.27 -6.54 2.37
CA ILE A 152 -9.82 -5.45 3.26
C ILE A 152 -10.94 -4.55 3.75
N GLN A 153 -12.19 -4.91 3.46
CA GLN A 153 -13.36 -4.29 4.08
C GLN A 153 -13.36 -4.58 5.59
#